data_AF-A0A6A5W5L2-F1
#
_entry.id   AF-A0A6A5W5L2-F1
#
_cell.length_a   1.000
_cell.length_b   1.000
_cell.length_c   1.000
_cell.angle_alpha   90.00
_cell.angle_beta   90.00
_cell.angle_gamma   90.00
#
_symmetry.space_group_name_H-M   'P 1'
#
loop_
_entity.id
_entity.type
_entity.pdbx_description
1 polymer ?
#
loop_
_entity_poly.entity_id
_entity_poly.type
_entity_poly.pdbx_seq_one_letter_code
_entity_poly.pdbx_strand_id
1 'polypeptide(L)'
;MYNPLNSSTSSGSLTGCKVAYFSQMWGLSTWGNETQDSVYVADIELGNQTFESVAYWWPYPGEPDDLYDTVLGLALRDIEEDQTTLHSPSSFQGMLDQGLLHEDLFALRMSRNDEGVGELTLGGIPEYIDRDKLVNIPLTQNYAWGDTEDIRFYSSNGWQVGLQDITISGHSLTRRSFLASNYTALLSTSYPWIIFPWDDAKAIWAVLGFEAGPFPCEARYDFPNITFMFSPSGQEVTLSWWDYVMGIYNDTLGRLECLIMIGGGDEQRLNGYVLLGNPFLNGLYSVWDAGRRTISLANRPL
;
A
#
# COMPACT_ATOMS: atom_id res chain seq x y z
N MET A 1 2.37 -21.89 13.37
CA MET A 1 2.08 -21.17 14.63
C MET A 1 3.35 -20.98 15.44
N TYR A 2 3.56 -19.78 15.97
CA TYR A 2 4.69 -19.44 16.83
C TYR A 2 4.58 -20.13 18.21
N ASN A 3 5.70 -20.57 18.78
CA ASN A 3 5.76 -21.21 20.09
C ASN A 3 6.91 -20.60 20.93
N PRO A 4 6.61 -19.75 21.92
CA PRO A 4 7.64 -19.08 22.71
C PRO A 4 8.51 -20.05 23.53
N LEU A 5 7.99 -21.24 23.90
CA LEU A 5 8.77 -22.22 24.66
C LEU A 5 9.98 -22.78 23.90
N ASN A 6 9.99 -22.63 22.57
CA ASN A 6 11.09 -23.08 21.72
C ASN A 6 12.09 -21.94 21.40
N SER A 7 11.85 -20.73 21.88
CA SER A 7 12.72 -19.57 21.63
C SER A 7 13.43 -19.16 22.91
N SER A 8 14.76 -19.16 22.88
CA SER A 8 15.60 -18.71 23.98
C SER A 8 15.64 -17.19 24.15
N THR A 9 15.21 -16.44 23.13
CA THR A 9 15.14 -14.98 23.14
C THR A 9 13.74 -14.46 23.44
N SER A 10 12.74 -15.36 23.54
CA SER A 10 11.37 -14.94 23.84
C SER A 10 11.22 -14.42 25.27
N SER A 11 10.54 -13.30 25.38
CA SER A 11 10.03 -12.72 26.61
C SER A 11 8.55 -12.40 26.38
N GLY A 12 7.67 -13.26 26.90
CA GLY A 12 6.23 -13.05 26.78
C GLY A 12 5.69 -12.17 27.91
N SER A 13 4.83 -11.21 27.57
CA SER A 13 3.88 -10.66 28.54
C SER A 13 2.55 -11.40 28.43
N LEU A 14 1.82 -11.52 29.53
CA LEU A 14 0.41 -11.93 29.49
C LEU A 14 -0.53 -10.74 29.22
N THR A 15 0.02 -9.60 28.80
CA THR A 15 -0.76 -8.45 28.34
C THR A 15 -1.53 -8.85 27.08
N GLY A 16 -2.85 -8.92 27.19
CA GLY A 16 -3.71 -9.11 26.02
C GLY A 16 -3.65 -7.87 25.13
N CYS A 17 -3.54 -8.07 23.83
CA CYS A 17 -3.61 -7.01 22.84
C CYS A 17 -4.49 -7.43 21.66
N LYS A 18 -4.76 -6.44 20.80
CA LYS A 18 -5.42 -6.63 19.52
C LYS A 18 -4.87 -5.65 18.51
N VAL A 19 -4.76 -6.11 17.27
CA VAL A 19 -4.66 -5.25 16.08
C VAL A 19 -5.98 -5.32 15.33
N ALA A 20 -6.54 -4.17 15.02
CA ALA A 20 -7.74 -4.05 14.22
C ALA A 20 -7.62 -2.83 13.33
N TYR A 21 -7.74 -3.03 12.02
CA TYR A 21 -7.89 -1.93 11.07
C TYR A 21 -9.00 -2.25 10.08
N PHE A 22 -9.79 -1.22 9.75
CA PHE A 22 -10.98 -1.36 8.93
C PHE A 22 -10.91 -0.44 7.73
N SER A 23 -11.37 -0.95 6.59
CA SER A 23 -11.60 -0.15 5.40
C SER A 23 -12.80 -0.68 4.60
N GLN A 24 -14.02 -0.35 5.04
CA GLN A 24 -15.35 -0.76 4.50
C GLN A 24 -15.59 -2.25 4.22
N MET A 25 -14.70 -2.91 3.47
CA MET A 25 -14.75 -4.30 3.02
C MET A 25 -13.43 -5.06 3.18
N TRP A 26 -12.38 -4.41 3.71
CA TRP A 26 -11.03 -4.98 3.82
C TRP A 26 -10.41 -4.61 5.15
N GLY A 27 -9.61 -5.51 5.71
CA GLY A 27 -9.00 -5.31 7.01
C GLY A 27 -8.83 -6.59 7.79
N LEU A 28 -8.05 -6.48 8.85
CA LEU A 28 -7.72 -7.58 9.73
C LEU A 28 -8.10 -7.19 11.15
N SER A 29 -8.75 -8.12 11.84
CA SER A 29 -8.94 -8.02 13.29
C SER A 29 -8.38 -9.27 13.97
N THR A 30 -7.50 -9.04 14.93
CA THR A 30 -6.73 -10.06 15.64
C THR A 30 -6.78 -9.81 17.14
N TRP A 31 -6.70 -10.89 17.91
CA TRP A 31 -6.57 -10.85 19.35
C TRP A 31 -5.54 -11.86 19.81
N GLY A 32 -4.73 -11.47 20.77
CA GLY A 32 -3.63 -12.29 21.25
C GLY A 32 -2.93 -11.64 22.43
N ASN A 33 -1.65 -11.93 22.53
CA ASN A 33 -0.80 -11.46 23.61
C ASN A 33 0.40 -10.71 23.06
N GLU A 34 0.77 -9.62 23.74
CA GLU A 34 2.04 -8.93 23.47
C GLU A 34 3.20 -9.86 23.80
N THR A 35 3.97 -10.16 22.77
CA THR A 35 5.14 -11.03 22.85
C THR A 35 6.34 -10.26 22.36
N GLN A 36 7.48 -10.43 23.02
CA GLN A 36 8.74 -9.93 22.55
C GLN A 36 9.65 -11.11 22.20
N ASP A 37 10.32 -11.03 21.05
CA ASP A 37 11.33 -12.01 20.63
C ASP A 37 12.27 -11.37 19.59
N SER A 38 13.28 -12.12 19.16
CA SER A 38 14.08 -11.79 17.99
C SER A 38 13.33 -12.22 16.73
N VAL A 39 13.17 -11.29 15.78
CA VAL A 39 12.53 -11.54 14.49
C VAL A 39 13.60 -11.51 13.41
N TYR A 40 13.71 -12.58 12.63
CA TYR A 40 14.63 -12.64 11.50
C TYR A 40 13.86 -12.31 10.21
N VAL A 41 14.28 -11.25 9.52
CA VAL A 41 13.74 -10.88 8.20
C VAL A 41 14.89 -10.95 7.20
N ALA A 42 14.84 -11.94 6.31
CA ALA A 42 16.00 -12.36 5.52
C ALA A 42 17.20 -12.64 6.44
N ASP A 43 18.34 -11.97 6.23
CA ASP A 43 19.56 -12.12 7.01
C ASP A 43 19.69 -11.10 8.16
N ILE A 44 18.64 -10.32 8.44
CA ILE A 44 18.62 -9.29 9.48
C ILE A 44 17.94 -9.84 10.74
N GLU A 45 18.68 -9.85 11.84
CA GLU A 45 18.15 -10.15 13.18
C GLU A 45 17.67 -8.86 13.85
N LEU A 46 16.36 -8.74 14.03
CA LEU A 46 15.73 -7.66 14.77
C LEU A 46 15.48 -8.11 16.21
N GLY A 47 16.35 -7.70 17.12
CA GLY A 47 16.27 -8.11 18.53
C GLY A 47 15.15 -7.40 19.29
N ASN A 48 14.57 -8.08 20.28
CA ASN A 48 13.57 -7.52 21.20
C ASN A 48 12.36 -6.85 20.50
N GLN A 49 11.96 -7.36 19.33
CA GLN A 49 10.78 -6.86 18.63
C GLN A 49 9.52 -7.30 19.37
N THR A 50 8.67 -6.34 19.70
CA THR A 50 7.32 -6.63 20.22
C THR A 50 6.38 -6.93 19.05
N PHE A 51 5.55 -7.95 19.16
CA PHE A 51 4.52 -8.32 18.20
C PHE A 51 3.34 -9.00 18.91
N GLU A 52 2.21 -9.11 18.22
CA GLU A 52 1.06 -9.86 18.71
C GLU A 52 1.22 -11.34 18.37
N SER A 53 1.31 -12.19 19.40
CA SER A 53 1.11 -13.64 19.23
C SER A 53 -0.39 -13.91 19.11
N VAL A 54 -0.89 -13.88 17.89
CA VAL A 54 -2.32 -14.01 17.56
C VAL A 54 -2.88 -15.35 18.05
N ALA A 55 -3.96 -15.31 18.84
CA ALA A 55 -4.72 -16.46 19.29
C ALA A 55 -6.04 -16.61 18.52
N TYR A 56 -6.65 -15.48 18.14
CA TYR A 56 -7.87 -15.41 17.37
C TYR A 56 -7.73 -14.36 16.27
N TRP A 57 -8.33 -14.63 15.12
CA TRP A 57 -8.36 -13.69 14.02
C TRP A 57 -9.67 -13.80 13.26
N TRP A 58 -10.08 -12.68 12.68
CA TRP A 58 -11.22 -12.58 11.79
C TRP A 58 -10.79 -11.84 10.52
N PRO A 59 -10.59 -12.57 9.40
CA PRO A 59 -10.46 -11.94 8.11
C PRO A 59 -11.80 -11.33 7.71
N TYR A 60 -11.78 -10.16 7.07
CA TYR A 60 -13.00 -9.61 6.48
C TYR A 60 -13.44 -10.50 5.30
N PRO A 61 -14.75 -10.60 4.95
CA PRO A 61 -15.24 -11.52 3.91
C PRO A 61 -14.58 -11.45 2.52
N GLY A 62 -13.79 -10.41 2.23
CA GLY A 62 -13.03 -10.31 0.98
C GLY A 62 -11.62 -10.92 1.03
N GLU A 63 -11.09 -11.22 2.22
CA GLU A 63 -9.68 -11.55 2.41
C GLU A 63 -9.53 -13.07 2.64
N PRO A 64 -8.93 -13.82 1.68
CA PRO A 64 -8.72 -15.26 1.84
C PRO A 64 -7.77 -15.52 3.02
N ASP A 65 -8.14 -16.48 3.86
CA ASP A 65 -7.49 -16.74 5.14
C ASP A 65 -6.31 -17.73 5.05
N ASP A 66 -5.93 -18.12 3.83
CA ASP A 66 -4.99 -19.19 3.54
C ASP A 66 -3.71 -18.75 2.81
N LEU A 67 -3.59 -17.48 2.42
CA LEU A 67 -2.46 -17.01 1.61
C LEU A 67 -1.24 -16.54 2.41
N TYR A 68 -1.42 -16.14 3.67
CA TYR A 68 -0.34 -15.65 4.52
C TYR A 68 -0.61 -15.90 6.01
N ASP A 69 0.46 -16.17 6.77
CA ASP A 69 0.38 -16.43 8.22
C ASP A 69 0.56 -15.16 9.08
N THR A 70 1.12 -14.10 8.51
CA THR A 70 1.60 -12.93 9.26
C THR A 70 1.66 -11.67 8.39
N VAL A 71 1.79 -10.51 9.05
CA VAL A 71 1.97 -9.21 8.42
C VAL A 71 3.24 -8.57 8.99
N LEU A 72 4.12 -8.11 8.10
CA LEU A 72 5.34 -7.38 8.47
C LEU A 72 5.09 -5.86 8.37
N GLY A 73 5.18 -5.15 9.49
CA GLY A 73 4.97 -3.71 9.53
C GLY A 73 6.15 -2.94 8.94
N LEU A 74 5.90 -2.17 7.88
CA LEU A 74 6.88 -1.29 7.20
C LEU A 74 6.56 0.21 7.33
N ALA A 75 5.75 0.58 8.32
CA ALA A 75 5.40 1.97 8.58
C ALA A 75 6.63 2.77 9.03
N LEU A 76 6.71 4.04 8.62
CA LEU A 76 7.74 4.99 9.05
C LEU A 76 7.47 5.56 10.45
N ARG A 77 6.21 5.53 10.87
CA ARG A 77 5.71 6.06 12.14
C ARG A 77 4.77 5.05 12.80
N ASP A 78 4.54 5.29 14.09
CA ASP A 78 3.58 4.51 14.86
C ASP A 78 2.18 4.65 14.25
N ILE A 79 1.49 3.51 14.14
CA ILE A 79 0.13 3.47 13.64
C ILE A 79 -0.81 3.93 14.74
N GLU A 80 -1.62 4.93 14.42
CA GLU A 80 -2.67 5.45 15.28
C GLU A 80 -4.00 4.87 14.82
N GLU A 81 -4.57 3.97 15.63
CA GLU A 81 -5.86 3.34 15.36
C GLU A 81 -6.56 3.06 16.69
N ASP A 82 -7.73 3.68 16.89
CA ASP A 82 -8.47 3.66 18.16
C ASP A 82 -8.89 2.22 18.53
N GLN A 83 -9.02 1.34 17.53
CA GLN A 83 -9.38 -0.05 17.75
C GLN A 83 -8.18 -0.97 18.03
N THR A 84 -6.95 -0.49 17.84
CA THR A 84 -5.72 -1.27 18.09
C THR A 84 -5.18 -0.96 19.48
N THR A 85 -4.83 -1.99 20.24
CA THR A 85 -4.20 -1.84 21.57
C THR A 85 -2.77 -2.35 21.61
N LEU A 86 -2.28 -2.99 20.54
CA LEU A 86 -0.86 -3.28 20.39
C LEU A 86 -0.11 -1.98 20.13
N HIS A 87 0.72 -1.56 21.08
CA HIS A 87 1.60 -0.42 20.91
C HIS A 87 3.03 -0.92 20.71
N SER A 88 3.43 -1.10 19.45
CA SER A 88 4.78 -1.52 19.09
C SER A 88 5.27 -0.74 17.88
N PRO A 89 6.57 -0.36 17.85
CA PRO A 89 7.21 0.06 16.61
C PRO A 89 7.03 -1.01 15.53
N SER A 90 6.89 -0.55 14.29
CA SER A 90 6.95 -1.42 13.12
C SER A 90 8.32 -2.11 13.05
N SER A 91 8.40 -3.24 12.35
CA SER A 91 9.69 -3.93 12.16
C SER A 91 10.70 -3.04 11.44
N PHE A 92 10.24 -2.20 10.50
CA PHE A 92 11.12 -1.23 9.85
C PHE A 92 11.62 -0.16 10.82
N GLN A 93 10.76 0.40 11.68
CA GLN A 93 11.19 1.34 12.73
C GLN A 93 12.21 0.69 13.67
N GLY A 94 11.96 -0.55 14.09
CA GLY A 94 12.91 -1.31 14.92
C GLY A 94 14.28 -1.49 14.24
N MET A 95 14.31 -1.74 12.93
CA MET A 95 15.56 -1.84 12.17
C MET A 95 16.31 -0.51 12.09
N LEU A 96 15.59 0.61 11.94
CA LEU A 96 16.15 1.95 11.97
C LEU A 96 16.74 2.28 13.35
N ASP A 97 15.97 2.04 14.41
CA ASP A 97 16.37 2.33 15.79
C ASP A 97 17.61 1.53 16.22
N GLN A 98 17.75 0.30 15.71
CA GLN A 98 18.89 -0.58 15.97
C GLN A 98 20.05 -0.39 14.99
N GLY A 99 19.92 0.47 13.97
CA GLY A 99 20.96 0.73 12.97
C GLY A 99 21.33 -0.51 12.15
N LEU A 100 20.34 -1.36 11.83
CA LEU A 100 20.57 -2.65 11.17
C LEU A 100 20.64 -2.55 9.64
N LEU A 101 20.32 -1.39 9.08
CA LEU A 101 20.27 -1.15 7.64
C LEU A 101 21.51 -0.38 7.15
N HIS A 102 22.01 -0.72 5.97
CA HIS A 102 23.11 0.03 5.35
C HIS A 102 22.66 1.42 4.86
N GLU A 103 21.50 1.50 4.21
CA GLU A 103 20.76 2.74 3.93
C GLU A 103 19.41 2.70 4.68
N ASP A 104 18.95 3.79 5.28
CA ASP A 104 17.67 3.87 6.02
C ASP A 104 16.45 3.85 5.08
N LEU A 105 16.30 2.77 4.31
CA LEU A 105 15.29 2.61 3.28
C LEU A 105 14.94 1.14 3.04
N PHE A 106 13.83 0.93 2.34
CA PHE A 106 13.50 -0.35 1.72
C PHE A 106 13.02 -0.16 0.28
N ALA A 107 13.14 -1.19 -0.55
CA ALA A 107 12.64 -1.21 -1.92
C ALA A 107 11.66 -2.37 -2.12
N LEU A 108 10.61 -2.12 -2.90
CA LEU A 108 9.60 -3.10 -3.27
C LEU A 108 9.47 -3.24 -4.78
N ARG A 109 9.35 -4.49 -5.21
CA ARG A 109 8.83 -4.88 -6.52
C ARG A 109 7.66 -5.84 -6.28
N MET A 110 6.43 -5.40 -6.52
CA MET A 110 5.27 -6.27 -6.38
C MET A 110 5.15 -7.24 -7.56
N SER A 111 4.54 -8.39 -7.34
CA SER A 111 4.17 -9.26 -8.45
C SER A 111 3.00 -8.65 -9.24
N ARG A 112 3.03 -8.84 -10.56
CA ARG A 112 2.00 -8.40 -11.50
C ARG A 112 0.85 -9.38 -11.70
N ASN A 113 1.02 -10.62 -11.23
CA ASN A 113 0.04 -11.69 -11.32
C ASN A 113 0.28 -12.70 -10.18
N ASP A 114 -0.64 -13.63 -10.00
CA ASP A 114 -0.63 -14.56 -8.86
C ASP A 114 0.55 -15.55 -8.89
N GLU A 115 1.13 -15.79 -10.06
CA GLU A 115 2.28 -16.71 -10.22
C GLU A 115 3.64 -16.01 -10.12
N GLY A 116 3.65 -14.67 -10.13
CA GLY A 116 4.89 -13.89 -10.19
C GLY A 116 5.51 -13.68 -8.80
N VAL A 117 6.81 -13.36 -8.81
CA VAL A 117 7.60 -13.20 -7.58
C VAL A 117 7.80 -11.72 -7.26
N GLY A 118 7.28 -11.32 -6.11
CA GLY A 118 7.61 -10.04 -5.49
C GLY A 118 9.01 -10.04 -4.84
N GLU A 119 9.56 -8.86 -4.60
CA GLU A 119 10.84 -8.68 -3.91
C GLU A 119 10.74 -7.52 -2.92
N LEU A 120 11.18 -7.75 -1.68
CA LEU A 120 11.45 -6.73 -0.67
C LEU A 120 12.96 -6.71 -0.44
N THR A 121 13.58 -5.53 -0.62
CA THR A 121 14.98 -5.29 -0.27
C THR A 121 15.05 -4.35 0.91
N LEU A 122 15.75 -4.74 1.96
CA LEU A 122 15.96 -3.93 3.17
C LEU A 122 17.38 -3.35 3.14
N GLY A 123 17.51 -2.06 3.39
CA GLY A 123 18.83 -1.44 3.55
C GLY A 123 19.56 -1.07 2.26
N GLY A 124 18.90 -1.16 1.10
CA GLY A 124 19.51 -0.83 -0.19
C GLY A 124 18.53 -0.87 -1.36
N ILE A 125 19.03 -0.45 -2.53
CA ILE A 125 18.29 -0.49 -3.79
C ILE A 125 18.94 -1.59 -4.67
N PRO A 126 18.17 -2.57 -5.17
CA PRO A 126 18.67 -3.59 -6.09
C PRO A 126 19.42 -3.01 -7.30
N GLU A 127 20.50 -3.67 -7.72
CA GLU A 127 21.37 -3.18 -8.81
C GLU A 127 20.65 -3.01 -10.15
N TYR A 128 19.58 -3.76 -10.38
CA TYR A 128 18.79 -3.68 -11.61
C TYR A 128 17.85 -2.46 -11.65
N ILE A 129 17.69 -1.75 -10.53
CA ILE A 129 16.95 -0.50 -10.47
C ILE A 129 17.92 0.65 -10.75
N ASP A 130 17.76 1.26 -11.91
CA ASP A 130 18.51 2.44 -12.32
C ASP A 130 18.10 3.65 -11.46
N ARG A 131 18.98 4.06 -10.54
CA ARG A 131 18.73 5.16 -9.60
C ARG A 131 18.48 6.49 -10.32
N ASP A 132 19.03 6.70 -11.51
CA ASP A 132 18.86 7.94 -12.27
C ASP A 132 17.47 8.05 -12.92
N LYS A 133 16.75 6.92 -13.03
CA LYS A 133 15.36 6.87 -13.53
C LYS A 133 14.32 6.96 -12.42
N LEU A 134 14.74 7.00 -11.16
CA LEU A 134 13.82 7.14 -10.04
C LEU A 134 13.27 8.58 -9.97
N VAL A 135 11.95 8.68 -10.00
CA VAL A 135 11.22 9.91 -9.69
C VAL A 135 11.13 10.02 -8.18
N ASN A 136 12.01 10.82 -7.59
CA ASN A 136 12.07 11.05 -6.15
C ASN A 136 10.94 12.00 -5.74
N ILE A 137 9.99 11.57 -4.92
CA ILE A 137 8.85 12.37 -4.44
C ILE A 137 9.03 12.63 -2.95
N PRO A 138 9.11 13.91 -2.51
CA PRO A 138 9.27 14.23 -1.09
C PRO A 138 8.02 13.86 -0.29
N LEU A 139 8.24 13.33 0.92
CA LEU A 139 7.15 13.17 1.88
C LEU A 139 6.58 14.51 2.29
N THR A 140 5.29 14.54 2.64
CA THR A 140 4.65 15.76 3.14
C THR A 140 5.36 16.28 4.39
N GLN A 141 5.57 17.60 4.45
CA GLN A 141 6.21 18.25 5.60
C GLN A 141 5.26 18.35 6.80
N ASN A 142 3.99 18.63 6.52
CA ASN A 142 2.92 18.71 7.51
C ASN A 142 2.24 17.34 7.62
N TYR A 143 2.94 16.39 8.23
CA TYR A 143 2.35 15.10 8.57
C TYR A 143 1.13 15.31 9.46
N ALA A 144 0.00 14.77 9.01
CA ALA A 144 -1.26 14.74 9.74
C ALA A 144 -1.92 13.38 9.48
N TRP A 145 -2.77 12.94 10.39
CA TRP A 145 -3.62 11.77 10.18
C TRP A 145 -5.07 12.20 10.00
N GLY A 146 -5.86 11.35 9.34
CA GLY A 146 -7.27 11.59 9.11
C GLY A 146 -8.10 11.48 10.39
N ASP A 147 -9.23 12.18 10.37
CA ASP A 147 -10.18 12.18 11.48
C ASP A 147 -11.08 10.93 11.47
N THR A 148 -11.26 10.30 10.31
CA THR A 148 -12.04 9.07 10.17
C THR A 148 -11.19 7.85 10.46
N GLU A 149 -11.80 6.84 11.09
CA GLU A 149 -11.15 5.60 11.50
C GLU A 149 -10.34 4.98 10.35
N ASP A 150 -10.99 4.77 9.20
CA ASP A 150 -10.34 4.07 8.10
C ASP A 150 -9.18 4.85 7.47
N ILE A 151 -9.23 6.19 7.46
CA ILE A 151 -8.12 6.99 6.96
C ILE A 151 -7.03 7.14 8.02
N ARG A 152 -7.37 7.17 9.31
CA ARG A 152 -6.40 7.33 10.40
C ARG A 152 -5.35 6.23 10.37
N PHE A 153 -5.76 4.97 10.18
CA PHE A 153 -4.84 3.85 10.02
C PHE A 153 -3.84 4.08 8.88
N TYR A 154 -4.31 4.38 7.66
CA TYR A 154 -3.41 4.54 6.51
C TYR A 154 -2.59 5.83 6.56
N SER A 155 -3.15 6.91 7.09
CA SER A 155 -2.46 8.19 7.17
C SER A 155 -1.42 8.21 8.29
N SER A 156 -1.59 7.42 9.36
CA SER A 156 -0.62 7.38 10.45
C SER A 156 0.70 6.67 10.10
N ASN A 157 0.77 5.95 8.98
CA ASN A 157 1.96 5.18 8.62
C ASN A 157 3.21 6.02 8.25
N GLY A 158 3.05 7.33 8.04
CA GLY A 158 4.14 8.27 7.74
C GLY A 158 4.56 8.36 6.27
N TRP A 159 4.00 7.53 5.40
CA TRP A 159 4.30 7.48 3.96
C TRP A 159 3.26 8.23 3.13
N GLN A 160 3.34 9.56 3.19
CA GLN A 160 2.40 10.46 2.54
C GLN A 160 3.11 11.38 1.55
N VAL A 161 2.53 11.57 0.36
CA VAL A 161 3.05 12.50 -0.66
C VAL A 161 1.94 13.38 -1.22
N GLY A 162 2.28 14.54 -1.78
CA GLY A 162 1.29 15.39 -2.45
C GLY A 162 0.96 14.86 -3.84
N LEU A 163 -0.32 14.78 -4.18
CA LEU A 163 -0.82 14.50 -5.53
C LEU A 163 -1.51 15.76 -6.08
N GLN A 164 -1.04 16.25 -7.22
CA GLN A 164 -1.53 17.49 -7.83
C GLN A 164 -2.62 17.21 -8.86
N ASP A 165 -2.39 16.21 -9.72
CA ASP A 165 -3.30 15.89 -10.81
C ASP A 165 -3.05 14.48 -11.35
N ILE A 166 -3.92 14.06 -12.26
CA ILE A 166 -3.70 12.92 -13.15
C ILE A 166 -3.96 13.33 -14.60
N THR A 167 -3.41 12.58 -15.56
CA THR A 167 -3.75 12.70 -16.98
C THR A 167 -3.99 11.32 -17.59
N ILE A 168 -4.83 11.26 -18.62
CA ILE A 168 -5.20 10.00 -19.30
C ILE A 168 -4.82 10.14 -20.78
N SER A 169 -3.96 9.23 -21.26
CA SER A 169 -3.40 9.28 -22.61
C SER A 169 -4.47 9.17 -23.69
N GLY A 170 -4.31 9.88 -24.80
CA GLY A 170 -5.26 9.83 -25.92
C GLY A 170 -6.57 10.62 -25.72
N HIS A 171 -6.79 11.15 -24.52
CA HIS A 171 -7.95 11.99 -24.22
C HIS A 171 -7.49 13.44 -24.01
N SER A 172 -7.92 14.33 -24.91
CA SER A 172 -7.75 15.76 -24.69
C SER A 172 -8.67 16.20 -23.55
N LEU A 173 -8.07 16.73 -22.51
CA LEU A 173 -8.74 17.39 -21.40
C LEU A 173 -9.76 18.43 -21.92
N THR A 174 -11.06 18.21 -21.68
CA THR A 174 -12.06 19.29 -21.72
C THR A 174 -12.03 20.12 -20.43
N ARG A 175 -11.43 19.58 -19.37
CA ARG A 175 -11.26 20.18 -18.03
C ARG A 175 -9.79 20.53 -17.81
N ARG A 176 -9.46 21.62 -17.11
CA ARG A 176 -8.06 22.03 -16.89
C ARG A 176 -7.23 21.03 -16.06
N SER A 177 -7.89 20.24 -15.23
CA SER A 177 -7.34 19.21 -14.34
C SER A 177 -8.37 18.08 -14.21
N PHE A 178 -7.93 16.83 -14.03
CA PHE A 178 -8.86 15.72 -13.78
C PHE A 178 -9.39 15.77 -12.35
N LEU A 179 -8.50 15.99 -11.38
CA LEU A 179 -8.81 16.02 -9.96
C LEU A 179 -9.53 17.32 -9.59
N ALA A 180 -10.50 17.23 -8.68
CA ALA A 180 -11.22 18.40 -8.19
C ALA A 180 -10.33 19.30 -7.30
N SER A 181 -9.28 18.75 -6.70
CA SER A 181 -8.36 19.41 -5.79
C SER A 181 -7.03 18.67 -5.73
N ASN A 182 -6.03 19.32 -5.13
CA ASN A 182 -4.81 18.63 -4.73
C ASN A 182 -5.12 17.73 -3.52
N TYR A 183 -4.55 16.52 -3.51
CA TYR A 183 -4.75 15.55 -2.44
C TYR A 183 -3.43 15.18 -1.77
N THR A 184 -3.53 14.67 -0.56
CA THR A 184 -2.45 13.89 0.05
C THR A 184 -2.67 12.43 -0.32
N ALA A 185 -1.75 11.86 -1.10
CA ALA A 185 -1.74 10.45 -1.43
C ALA A 185 -1.10 9.64 -0.30
N LEU A 186 -1.84 8.65 0.18
CA LEU A 186 -1.40 7.65 1.15
C LEU A 186 -1.05 6.37 0.38
N LEU A 187 0.23 5.99 0.38
CA LEU A 187 0.66 4.79 -0.32
C LEU A 187 0.67 3.63 0.68
N SER A 188 0.04 2.50 0.32
CA SER A 188 -0.03 1.32 1.18
C SER A 188 -0.06 0.02 0.40
N THR A 189 0.78 -0.94 0.78
CA THR A 189 0.78 -2.31 0.23
C THR A 189 -0.33 -3.19 0.81
N SER A 190 -1.01 -2.74 1.86
CA SER A 190 -2.13 -3.49 2.45
C SER A 190 -3.48 -3.12 1.85
N TYR A 191 -3.53 -2.14 0.94
CA TYR A 191 -4.79 -1.69 0.36
C TYR A 191 -4.96 -2.19 -1.08
N PRO A 192 -6.05 -2.89 -1.44
CA PRO A 192 -6.16 -3.56 -2.73
C PRO A 192 -6.60 -2.64 -3.90
N TRP A 193 -6.90 -1.36 -3.65
CA TRP A 193 -7.48 -0.44 -4.63
C TRP A 193 -6.72 0.87 -4.74
N ILE A 194 -6.92 1.59 -5.84
CA ILE A 194 -6.70 3.03 -5.93
C ILE A 194 -8.03 3.72 -5.64
N ILE A 195 -8.11 4.61 -4.66
CA ILE A 195 -9.35 5.28 -4.27
C ILE A 195 -9.23 6.79 -4.35
N PHE A 196 -10.17 7.38 -5.09
CA PHE A 196 -10.40 8.82 -5.17
C PHE A 196 -11.76 9.18 -4.56
N PRO A 197 -12.05 10.47 -4.30
CA PRO A 197 -13.43 10.90 -4.10
C PRO A 197 -14.33 10.49 -5.27
N TRP A 198 -15.59 10.18 -4.98
CA TRP A 198 -16.53 9.65 -5.97
C TRP A 198 -16.62 10.45 -7.27
N ASP A 199 -16.59 11.79 -7.20
CA ASP A 199 -16.72 12.64 -8.39
C ASP A 199 -15.49 12.54 -9.31
N ASP A 200 -14.29 12.42 -8.73
CA ASP A 200 -13.06 12.22 -9.49
C ASP A 200 -12.97 10.80 -10.06
N ALA A 201 -13.34 9.78 -9.27
CA ALA A 201 -13.41 8.40 -9.75
C ALA A 201 -14.38 8.24 -10.94
N LYS A 202 -15.56 8.85 -10.85
CA LYS A 202 -16.54 8.86 -11.96
C LYS A 202 -16.02 9.60 -13.19
N ALA A 203 -15.29 10.71 -13.01
CA ALA A 203 -14.67 11.42 -14.12
C ALA A 203 -13.61 10.55 -14.83
N ILE A 204 -12.82 9.79 -14.07
CA ILE A 204 -11.87 8.82 -14.62
C ILE A 204 -12.61 7.72 -15.40
N TRP A 205 -13.61 7.07 -14.80
CA TRP A 205 -14.38 6.00 -15.45
C TRP A 205 -15.08 6.44 -16.73
N ALA A 206 -15.64 7.66 -16.74
CA ALA A 206 -16.28 8.22 -17.92
C ALA A 206 -15.31 8.36 -19.10
N VAL A 207 -14.06 8.76 -18.82
CA VAL A 207 -13.02 8.87 -19.85
C VAL A 207 -12.53 7.50 -20.31
N LEU A 208 -12.44 6.53 -19.39
CA LEU A 208 -12.14 5.14 -19.72
C LEU A 208 -13.27 4.45 -20.51
N GLY A 209 -14.45 5.08 -20.66
CA GLY A 209 -15.61 4.50 -21.32
C GLY A 209 -16.17 3.29 -20.56
N PHE A 210 -15.97 3.27 -19.24
CA PHE A 210 -16.25 2.12 -18.39
C PHE A 210 -17.48 2.35 -17.51
N GLU A 211 -18.34 1.33 -17.43
CA GLU A 211 -19.39 1.22 -16.42
C GLU A 211 -18.93 0.28 -15.32
N ALA A 212 -19.16 0.65 -14.05
CA ALA A 212 -18.65 -0.11 -12.90
C ALA A 212 -19.08 -1.59 -12.93
N GLY A 213 -18.09 -2.50 -12.89
CA GLY A 213 -18.30 -3.95 -12.77
C GLY A 213 -17.29 -4.79 -13.57
N PRO A 214 -17.38 -6.13 -13.48
CA PRO A 214 -16.56 -7.03 -14.28
C PRO A 214 -16.82 -6.90 -15.80
N PHE A 215 -15.79 -7.02 -16.62
CA PHE A 215 -15.87 -6.97 -18.08
C PHE A 215 -14.98 -8.04 -18.74
N PRO A 216 -15.17 -8.37 -20.04
CA PRO A 216 -14.31 -9.32 -20.75
C PRO A 216 -12.87 -8.84 -20.80
N CYS A 217 -11.92 -9.68 -20.37
CA CYS A 217 -10.52 -9.28 -20.28
C CYS A 217 -9.88 -8.92 -21.62
N GLU A 218 -10.43 -9.35 -22.75
CA GLU A 218 -9.95 -8.97 -24.08
C GLU A 218 -10.10 -7.47 -24.35
N ALA A 219 -11.05 -6.79 -23.71
CA ALA A 219 -11.23 -5.35 -23.86
C ALA A 219 -10.12 -4.53 -23.16
N ARG A 220 -9.29 -5.16 -22.30
CA ARG A 220 -8.33 -4.43 -21.47
C ARG A 220 -7.21 -3.75 -22.26
N TYR A 221 -6.87 -4.29 -23.44
CA TYR A 221 -5.78 -3.79 -24.27
C TYR A 221 -6.06 -2.39 -24.84
N ASP A 222 -7.31 -1.96 -24.85
CA ASP A 222 -7.74 -0.67 -25.37
C ASP A 222 -7.72 0.44 -24.30
N PHE A 223 -7.48 0.10 -23.03
CA PHE A 223 -7.46 1.12 -21.98
C PHE A 223 -6.17 1.98 -22.02
N PRO A 224 -6.31 3.30 -21.85
CA PRO A 224 -5.20 4.25 -21.97
C PRO A 224 -4.27 4.22 -20.75
N ASN A 225 -3.06 4.74 -20.91
CA ASN A 225 -2.19 4.98 -19.77
C ASN A 225 -2.69 6.14 -18.90
N ILE A 226 -2.54 6.02 -17.57
CA ILE A 226 -2.88 7.03 -16.58
C ILE A 226 -1.59 7.55 -15.94
N THR A 227 -1.30 8.84 -16.07
CA THR A 227 -0.13 9.47 -15.47
C THR A 227 -0.50 10.26 -14.22
N PHE A 228 0.13 9.95 -13.10
CA PHE A 228 -0.03 10.63 -11.82
C PHE A 228 1.03 11.71 -11.67
N MET A 229 0.64 12.92 -11.29
CA MET A 229 1.52 14.08 -11.15
C MET A 229 1.64 14.49 -9.69
N PHE A 230 2.81 14.28 -9.10
CA PHE A 230 3.09 14.60 -7.69
C PHE A 230 3.60 16.03 -7.49
N SER A 231 4.10 16.65 -8.56
CA SER A 231 4.45 18.07 -8.53
C SER A 231 4.26 18.74 -9.89
N PRO A 232 4.07 20.08 -9.90
CA PRO A 232 4.04 20.83 -11.15
C PRO A 232 5.38 20.84 -11.89
N SER A 233 6.48 20.46 -11.22
CA SER A 233 7.84 20.48 -11.78
C SER A 233 8.29 19.15 -12.41
N GLY A 234 7.37 18.21 -12.64
CA GLY A 234 7.63 17.01 -13.45
C GLY A 234 7.91 15.73 -12.68
N GLN A 235 7.52 15.64 -11.40
CA GLN A 235 7.50 14.35 -10.71
C GLN A 235 6.23 13.59 -11.11
N GLU A 236 6.35 12.75 -12.13
CA GLU A 236 5.22 11.99 -12.68
C GLU A 236 5.54 10.50 -12.83
N VAL A 237 4.51 9.66 -12.70
CA VAL A 237 4.62 8.22 -12.98
C VAL A 237 3.40 7.76 -13.77
N THR A 238 3.61 6.84 -14.70
CA THR A 238 2.54 6.40 -15.61
C THR A 238 2.15 4.97 -15.35
N LEU A 239 0.89 4.69 -15.07
CA LEU A 239 0.36 3.34 -15.04
C LEU A 239 -0.19 2.97 -16.42
N SER A 240 0.15 1.78 -16.87
CA SER A 240 -0.49 1.14 -18.01
C SER A 240 -1.73 0.38 -17.55
N TRP A 241 -2.58 -0.02 -18.51
CA TRP A 241 -3.73 -0.88 -18.21
C TRP A 241 -3.34 -2.17 -17.48
N TRP A 242 -2.10 -2.67 -17.66
CA TRP A 242 -1.61 -3.86 -16.96
C TRP A 242 -1.53 -3.65 -15.44
N ASP A 243 -1.35 -2.40 -15.01
CA ASP A 243 -1.08 -2.08 -13.61
C ASP A 243 -2.38 -1.84 -12.83
N TYR A 244 -3.39 -1.24 -13.47
CA TYR A 244 -4.67 -0.88 -12.83
C TYR A 244 -5.88 -1.75 -13.26
N VAL A 245 -5.71 -2.70 -14.17
CA VAL A 245 -6.74 -3.70 -14.53
C VAL A 245 -6.33 -5.08 -14.02
N MET A 246 -7.19 -5.69 -13.21
CA MET A 246 -6.95 -7.03 -12.63
C MET A 246 -7.88 -8.06 -13.26
N GLY A 247 -7.33 -9.22 -13.62
CA GLY A 247 -8.12 -10.38 -14.01
C GLY A 247 -8.53 -11.17 -12.77
N ILE A 248 -9.81 -11.52 -12.68
CA ILE A 248 -10.40 -12.30 -11.60
C ILE A 248 -11.14 -13.47 -12.24
N TYR A 249 -10.83 -14.68 -11.81
CA TYR A 249 -11.54 -15.85 -12.29
C TYR A 249 -12.90 -15.95 -11.59
N ASN A 250 -13.98 -15.89 -12.36
CA ASN A 250 -15.33 -16.05 -11.86
C ASN A 250 -15.68 -17.54 -11.84
N ASP A 251 -15.53 -18.19 -10.69
CA ASP A 251 -15.81 -19.63 -10.52
C ASP A 251 -17.26 -20.00 -10.88
N THR A 252 -18.21 -19.10 -10.64
CA THR A 252 -19.63 -19.35 -10.93
C THR A 252 -19.89 -19.37 -12.43
N LEU A 253 -19.22 -18.50 -13.19
CA LEU A 253 -19.36 -18.40 -14.64
C LEU A 253 -18.32 -19.23 -15.41
N GLY A 254 -17.30 -19.76 -14.73
CA GLY A 254 -16.21 -20.52 -15.33
C GLY A 254 -15.39 -19.73 -16.35
N ARG A 255 -15.20 -18.43 -16.11
CA ARG A 255 -14.46 -17.54 -17.04
C ARG A 255 -13.65 -16.48 -16.30
N LEU A 256 -12.57 -16.04 -16.93
CA LEU A 256 -11.80 -14.88 -16.49
C LEU A 256 -12.58 -13.59 -16.82
N GLU A 257 -12.80 -12.76 -15.82
CA GLU A 257 -13.34 -11.40 -15.97
C GLU A 257 -12.29 -10.41 -15.51
N CYS A 258 -12.36 -9.16 -15.98
CA CYS A 258 -11.43 -8.12 -15.58
C CYS A 258 -12.17 -7.02 -14.81
N LEU A 259 -11.47 -6.40 -13.86
CA LEU A 259 -11.93 -5.25 -13.09
C LEU A 259 -10.92 -4.10 -13.23
N ILE A 260 -11.43 -2.88 -13.33
CA ILE A 260 -10.62 -1.68 -13.11
C ILE A 260 -10.48 -1.50 -11.60
N MET A 261 -9.25 -1.51 -11.11
CA MET A 261 -8.91 -1.43 -9.68
C MET A 261 -8.84 0.02 -9.16
N ILE A 262 -9.65 0.89 -9.75
CA ILE A 262 -9.82 2.30 -9.36
C ILE A 262 -11.26 2.46 -8.90
N GLY A 263 -11.44 2.84 -7.64
CA GLY A 263 -12.73 3.02 -6.98
C GLY A 263 -12.96 4.45 -6.49
N GLY A 264 -14.18 4.69 -6.03
CA GLY A 264 -14.56 5.94 -5.38
C GLY A 264 -14.82 5.75 -3.88
N GLY A 265 -14.55 6.79 -3.09
CA GLY A 265 -14.87 6.89 -1.68
C GLY A 265 -15.65 8.16 -1.35
N ASP A 266 -16.33 8.15 -0.20
CA ASP A 266 -17.04 9.34 0.32
C ASP A 266 -16.05 10.48 0.61
N GLU A 267 -16.31 11.67 0.08
CA GLU A 267 -15.43 12.84 0.22
C GLU A 267 -15.26 13.27 1.68
N GLN A 268 -16.31 13.20 2.51
CA GLN A 268 -16.22 13.53 3.93
C GLN A 268 -15.32 12.55 4.68
N ARG A 269 -15.32 11.29 4.24
CA ARG A 269 -14.51 10.25 4.83
C ARG A 269 -13.06 10.34 4.39
N LEU A 270 -12.81 10.57 3.10
CA LEU A 270 -11.48 10.73 2.54
C LEU A 270 -10.83 12.05 2.94
N ASN A 271 -11.60 13.12 3.13
CA ASN A 271 -11.18 14.42 3.68
C ASN A 271 -9.82 14.92 3.18
N GLY A 272 -9.66 15.07 1.86
CA GLY A 272 -8.41 15.56 1.26
C GLY A 272 -7.32 14.49 1.07
N TYR A 273 -7.60 13.23 1.39
CA TYR A 273 -6.72 12.10 1.11
C TYR A 273 -7.19 11.27 -0.09
N VAL A 274 -6.24 10.60 -0.73
CA VAL A 274 -6.49 9.50 -1.67
C VAL A 274 -5.65 8.30 -1.27
N LEU A 275 -6.14 7.09 -1.53
CA LEU A 275 -5.41 5.86 -1.22
C LEU A 275 -4.80 5.32 -2.52
N LEU A 276 -3.48 5.16 -2.55
CA LEU A 276 -2.74 4.55 -3.65
C LEU A 276 -2.27 3.16 -3.20
N GLY A 277 -3.12 2.17 -3.42
CA GLY A 277 -2.88 0.79 -3.01
C GLY A 277 -2.04 -0.03 -3.99
N ASN A 278 -2.18 -1.36 -3.89
CA ASN A 278 -1.46 -2.35 -4.69
C ASN A 278 -1.48 -2.09 -6.20
N PRO A 279 -2.61 -1.75 -6.85
CA PRO A 279 -2.62 -1.49 -8.29
C PRO A 279 -1.70 -0.34 -8.71
N PHE A 280 -1.53 0.68 -7.85
CA PHE A 280 -0.60 1.78 -8.11
C PHE A 280 0.86 1.31 -8.03
N LEU A 281 1.17 0.50 -7.03
CA LEU A 281 2.53 -0.02 -6.80
C LEU A 281 2.91 -1.16 -7.76
N ASN A 282 1.93 -1.85 -8.34
CA ASN A 282 2.12 -3.04 -9.14
C ASN A 282 3.05 -2.82 -10.35
N GLY A 283 2.84 -1.71 -11.06
CA GLY A 283 3.63 -1.33 -12.23
C GLY A 283 4.97 -0.68 -11.94
N LEU A 284 5.34 -0.54 -10.68
CA LEU A 284 6.43 0.33 -10.24
C LEU A 284 7.49 -0.44 -9.47
N TYR A 285 8.73 -0.02 -9.66
CA TYR A 285 9.72 -0.14 -8.60
C TYR A 285 9.47 0.99 -7.63
N SER A 286 9.38 0.69 -6.34
CA SER A 286 9.18 1.70 -5.30
C SER A 286 10.27 1.61 -4.24
N VAL A 287 10.84 2.75 -3.87
CA VAL A 287 11.87 2.89 -2.86
C VAL A 287 11.37 3.86 -1.80
N TRP A 288 11.38 3.42 -0.54
CA TRP A 288 10.80 4.12 0.59
C TRP A 288 11.93 4.50 1.51
N ASP A 289 12.36 5.77 1.42
CA ASP A 289 13.60 6.26 2.00
C ASP A 289 13.30 7.14 3.22
N ALA A 290 13.52 6.57 4.40
CA ALA A 290 13.32 7.25 5.68
C ALA A 290 14.40 8.31 5.91
N GLY A 291 15.65 8.01 5.55
CA GLY A 291 16.79 8.91 5.71
C GLY A 291 16.66 10.20 4.89
N ARG A 292 16.16 10.11 3.65
CA ARG A 292 15.91 11.25 2.76
C ARG A 292 14.50 11.79 2.83
N ARG A 293 13.59 11.09 3.52
CA ARG A 293 12.15 11.41 3.60
C ARG A 293 11.52 11.53 2.21
N THR A 294 11.69 10.49 1.40
CA THR A 294 11.18 10.42 0.03
C THR A 294 10.58 9.06 -0.28
N ILE A 295 9.61 9.03 -1.19
CA ILE A 295 9.25 7.81 -1.93
C ILE A 295 9.73 8.02 -3.35
N SER A 296 10.51 7.07 -3.86
CA SER A 296 11.06 7.14 -5.22
C SER A 296 10.46 6.05 -6.08
N LEU A 297 9.95 6.42 -7.24
CA LEU A 297 9.19 5.52 -8.11
C LEU A 297 9.84 5.44 -9.49
N ALA A 298 9.85 4.26 -10.10
CA ALA A 298 10.23 4.08 -11.49
C ALA A 298 9.30 3.10 -12.18
N ASN A 299 8.92 3.40 -13.42
CA ASN A 299 8.14 2.51 -14.25
C ASN A 299 8.89 1.21 -14.54
N ARG A 300 8.19 0.08 -14.36
CA ARG A 300 8.71 -1.24 -14.75
C ARG A 300 8.43 -1.49 -16.22
N PRO A 301 9.40 -2.03 -16.98
CA PRO A 301 9.15 -2.54 -18.32
C PRO A 301 7.99 -3.55 -18.29
N LEU A 302 7.16 -3.56 -19.35
CA LEU A 302 6.16 -4.61 -19.58
C LEU A 302 6.84 -5.91 -20.01
#